data_AF-A0A7L0PKC1-F1
#
_entry.id   AF-A0A7L0PKC1-F1
#
_cell.length_a   1.000
_cell.length_b   1.000
_cell.length_c   1.000
_cell.angle_alpha   90.00
_cell.angle_beta   90.00
_cell.angle_gamma   90.00
#
_symmetry.space_group_name_H-M   'P 1'
#
loop_
_entity.id
_entity.type
_entity.pdbx_description
1 polymer ?
#
loop_
_entity_poly.entity_id
_entity_poly.type
_entity_poly.pdbx_seq_one_letter_code
_entity_poly.pdbx_strand_id
1 'polypeptide(L)'
;LPQHLSFGIMAMILNEFETSLGSTAHSGEQQDSASWERYLERRSFVLQFLHSDLSLQRLQHLCSKVELLKKSYFYLEIEPKYMNVRDQNHVMHCTDILQLIDPCQFQRMKKVGKNQTEIQLSLLTELLEQLERGRKELSFYVETCDVVTFLSCWDLVTQKLSKLSEYLETLLSMQVPGKLYVKHRLVSHADLRGTRLPSIQLSLCTKMPLIFDRKESFAHKNWAKLKWFTDNQESHLEQCELCFTLLTNGSQTEVGYGRVQEVTSNTCIVQGLQPGRSYEFTIRRSDTHMLVFKKWHDSIILKTKNNAVEDMDGSACA
;
A
#
# COMPACT_ATOMS: atom_id res chain seq x y z
N LEU A 1 -6.33 -24.72 -3.64
CA LEU A 1 -6.50 -24.30 -2.23
C LEU A 1 -5.29 -24.79 -1.45
N PRO A 2 -4.46 -23.95 -0.84
CA PRO A 2 -3.55 -24.41 0.19
C PRO A 2 -4.31 -24.53 1.51
N GLN A 3 -4.17 -25.67 2.16
CA GLN A 3 -4.73 -25.93 3.49
C GLN A 3 -4.11 -24.94 4.48
N HIS A 4 -4.93 -24.05 5.03
CA HIS A 4 -4.60 -23.33 6.26
C HIS A 4 -4.38 -24.39 7.35
N LEU A 5 -3.15 -24.53 7.85
CA LEU A 5 -2.97 -25.15 9.16
C LEU A 5 -3.56 -24.19 10.20
N SER A 6 -4.72 -24.56 10.73
CA SER A 6 -5.37 -23.85 11.82
C SER A 6 -4.47 -23.87 13.06
N PHE A 7 -4.38 -22.72 13.75
CA PHE A 7 -3.64 -22.52 15.00
C PHE A 7 -3.99 -23.55 16.09
N GLY A 8 -5.21 -24.11 16.05
CA GLY A 8 -5.62 -25.20 16.94
C GLY A 8 -4.77 -26.48 16.79
N ILE A 9 -4.24 -26.75 15.60
CA ILE A 9 -3.38 -27.92 15.34
C ILE A 9 -1.97 -27.67 15.88
N MET A 10 -1.42 -26.45 15.75
CA MET A 10 -0.13 -26.10 16.34
C MET A 10 -0.15 -26.15 17.88
N ALA A 11 -1.18 -25.59 18.50
CA ALA A 11 -1.31 -25.60 19.96
C ALA A 11 -1.54 -27.01 20.52
N MET A 12 -2.28 -27.85 19.79
CA MET A 12 -2.58 -29.22 20.24
C MET A 12 -1.36 -30.14 20.12
N ILE A 13 -0.53 -29.98 19.08
CA ILE A 13 0.75 -30.69 18.97
C ILE A 13 1.69 -30.26 20.10
N LEU A 14 1.73 -28.98 20.47
CA LEU A 14 2.60 -28.49 21.56
C LEU A 14 2.19 -29.00 22.96
N ASN A 15 0.90 -29.16 23.23
CA ASN A 15 0.39 -29.55 24.56
C ASN A 15 0.56 -31.05 24.87
N GLU A 16 0.67 -31.90 23.84
CA GLU A 16 0.87 -33.35 24.02
C GLU A 16 2.30 -33.68 24.53
N PHE A 17 3.26 -32.76 24.36
CA PHE A 17 4.67 -32.96 24.71
C PHE A 17 5.06 -32.56 26.15
N GLU A 18 4.22 -31.82 26.88
CA GLU A 18 4.49 -31.55 28.30
C GLU A 18 4.18 -32.76 29.19
N THR A 19 3.40 -33.73 28.70
CA THR A 19 2.88 -34.84 29.53
C THR A 19 3.64 -36.17 29.48
N SER A 20 4.69 -36.33 28.66
CA SER A 20 5.46 -37.58 28.62
C SER A 20 6.92 -37.41 29.05
N LEU A 21 7.16 -37.22 30.34
CA LEU A 21 8.49 -37.37 30.92
C LEU A 21 8.43 -38.43 32.03
N GLY A 22 8.67 -39.69 31.65
CA GLY A 22 8.76 -40.80 32.60
C GLY A 22 9.58 -41.95 32.05
N SER A 23 10.69 -42.26 32.74
CA SER A 23 11.48 -43.51 32.73
C SER A 23 12.75 -43.62 31.85
N THR A 24 13.89 -43.39 32.53
CA THR A 24 15.09 -44.25 32.70
C THR A 24 15.89 -44.83 31.51
N ALA A 25 17.12 -44.30 31.38
CA ALA A 25 18.44 -44.91 31.08
C ALA A 25 18.58 -45.99 30.00
N HIS A 26 19.05 -45.58 28.80
CA HIS A 26 19.98 -46.35 27.97
C HIS A 26 21.01 -45.45 27.28
N SER A 27 22.20 -46.02 27.09
CA SER A 27 23.52 -45.41 27.03
C SER A 27 23.91 -44.78 25.68
N GLY A 28 24.41 -43.54 25.70
CA GLY A 28 25.30 -42.94 24.69
C GLY A 28 24.76 -42.85 23.26
N GLU A 29 24.77 -43.96 22.53
CA GLU A 29 24.38 -44.05 21.12
C GLU A 29 22.88 -43.80 20.90
N GLN A 30 22.05 -44.21 21.86
CA GLN A 30 20.60 -43.99 21.82
C GLN A 30 20.22 -42.52 22.13
N GLN A 31 21.07 -41.84 22.90
CA GLN A 31 20.90 -40.43 23.27
C GLN A 31 21.35 -39.49 22.13
N ASP A 32 22.38 -39.86 21.39
CA ASP A 32 22.77 -39.17 20.15
C ASP A 32 21.74 -39.40 19.03
N SER A 33 21.21 -40.62 18.89
CA SER A 33 20.14 -40.91 17.92
C SER A 33 18.86 -40.11 18.21
N ALA A 34 18.40 -40.09 19.47
CA ALA A 34 17.19 -39.35 19.86
C ALA A 34 17.38 -37.83 19.75
N SER A 35 18.56 -37.31 20.08
CA SER A 35 18.88 -35.89 19.91
C SER A 35 18.93 -35.50 18.44
N TRP A 36 19.47 -36.38 17.59
CA TRP A 36 19.53 -36.17 16.14
C TRP A 36 18.15 -36.22 15.48
N GLU A 37 17.28 -37.17 15.85
CA GLU A 37 15.89 -37.22 15.39
C GLU A 37 15.13 -35.96 15.79
N ARG A 38 15.20 -35.56 17.07
CA ARG A 38 14.58 -34.34 17.57
C ARG A 38 15.10 -33.09 16.85
N TYR A 39 16.39 -33.05 16.53
CA TYR A 39 16.99 -31.98 15.74
C TYR A 39 16.41 -31.94 14.32
N LEU A 40 16.34 -33.07 13.62
CA LEU A 40 15.81 -33.16 12.26
C LEU A 40 14.33 -32.72 12.20
N GLU A 41 13.51 -33.14 13.15
CA GLU A 41 12.10 -32.76 13.25
C GLU A 41 11.96 -31.24 13.46
N ARG A 42 12.64 -30.71 14.47
CA ARG A 42 12.61 -29.27 14.79
C ARG A 42 13.17 -28.41 13.66
N ARG A 43 14.25 -28.85 13.03
CA ARG A 43 14.83 -28.20 11.86
C ARG A 43 13.86 -28.21 10.67
N SER A 44 13.19 -29.34 10.42
CA SER A 44 12.16 -29.46 9.39
C SER A 44 11.02 -28.46 9.63
N PHE A 45 10.57 -28.31 10.88
CA PHE A 45 9.54 -27.35 11.25
C PHE A 45 9.95 -25.90 10.92
N VAL A 46 11.17 -25.48 11.28
CA VAL A 46 11.68 -24.14 10.96
C VAL A 46 11.80 -23.96 9.44
N LEU A 47 12.33 -24.95 8.73
CA LEU A 47 12.45 -24.90 7.27
C LEU A 47 11.08 -24.80 6.59
N GLN A 48 10.09 -25.56 7.06
CA GLN A 48 8.73 -25.49 6.53
C GLN A 48 8.18 -24.07 6.67
N PHE A 49 8.30 -23.45 7.85
CA PHE A 49 7.89 -22.06 8.05
C PHE A 49 8.64 -21.08 7.14
N LEU A 50 9.96 -21.25 6.98
CA LEU A 50 10.78 -20.42 6.09
C LEU A 50 10.43 -20.59 4.61
N HIS A 51 10.04 -21.78 4.16
CA HIS A 51 9.75 -22.05 2.74
C HIS A 51 8.29 -21.84 2.36
N SER A 52 7.38 -21.79 3.34
CA SER A 52 5.95 -21.52 3.12
C SER A 52 5.59 -20.10 3.60
N ASP A 53 5.46 -19.93 4.91
CA ASP A 53 4.89 -18.73 5.51
C ASP A 53 5.77 -17.48 5.36
N LEU A 54 7.07 -17.64 5.54
CA LEU A 54 8.07 -16.59 5.38
C LEU A 54 8.90 -16.75 4.10
N SER A 55 8.36 -17.39 3.07
CA SER A 55 9.09 -17.56 1.80
C SER A 55 9.56 -16.22 1.23
N LEU A 56 10.72 -16.21 0.58
CA LEU A 56 11.29 -14.99 0.00
C LEU A 56 10.32 -14.35 -0.99
N GLN A 57 9.65 -15.17 -1.82
CA GLN A 57 8.66 -14.69 -2.78
C GLN A 57 7.47 -14.01 -2.08
N ARG A 58 6.96 -14.60 -0.98
CA ARG A 58 5.86 -14.00 -0.21
C ARG A 58 6.29 -12.68 0.43
N LEU A 59 7.46 -12.64 1.06
CA LEU A 59 8.01 -11.38 1.62
C LEU A 59 8.15 -10.31 0.55
N GLN A 60 8.73 -10.64 -0.61
CA GLN A 60 8.93 -9.70 -1.70
C GLN A 60 7.61 -9.16 -2.25
N HIS A 61 6.58 -10.01 -2.32
CA HIS A 61 5.23 -9.59 -2.67
C HIS A 61 4.63 -8.63 -1.62
N LEU A 62 4.78 -8.93 -0.33
CA LEU A 62 4.31 -8.07 0.76
C LEU A 62 5.04 -6.72 0.76
N CYS A 63 6.35 -6.70 0.55
CA CYS A 63 7.14 -5.47 0.41
C CYS A 63 6.62 -4.62 -0.76
N SER A 64 6.40 -5.23 -1.92
CA SER A 64 5.86 -4.54 -3.10
C SER A 64 4.47 -3.94 -2.82
N LYS A 65 3.59 -4.67 -2.12
CA LYS A 65 2.27 -4.17 -1.70
C LYS A 65 2.37 -2.99 -0.74
N VAL A 66 3.24 -3.05 0.28
CA VAL A 66 3.40 -1.95 1.24
C VAL A 66 4.01 -0.72 0.56
N GLU A 67 4.97 -0.90 -0.34
CA GLU A 67 5.52 0.21 -1.14
C GLU A 67 4.47 0.85 -2.05
N LEU A 68 3.56 0.04 -2.62
CA LEU A 68 2.42 0.56 -3.37
C LEU A 68 1.47 1.37 -2.46
N LEU A 69 1.15 0.85 -1.27
CA LEU A 69 0.32 1.56 -0.28
C LEU A 69 0.93 2.89 0.15
N LYS A 70 2.25 2.96 0.38
CA LYS A 70 2.95 4.22 0.71
C LYS A 70 2.83 5.28 -0.38
N LYS A 71 2.72 4.86 -1.65
CA LYS A 71 2.57 5.73 -2.82
C LYS A 71 1.11 6.05 -3.15
N SER A 72 0.16 5.39 -2.49
CA SER A 72 -1.27 5.50 -2.76
C SER A 72 -1.88 6.78 -2.19
N TYR A 73 -3.12 7.05 -2.62
CA TYR A 73 -3.94 8.16 -2.17
C TYR A 73 -5.02 7.62 -1.24
N PHE A 74 -5.27 8.29 -0.12
CA PHE A 74 -6.26 7.88 0.86
C PHE A 74 -7.34 8.95 0.97
N TYR A 75 -8.59 8.52 0.87
CA TYR A 75 -9.76 9.39 0.95
C TYR A 75 -10.67 8.92 2.08
N LEU A 76 -11.46 9.84 2.61
CA LEU A 76 -12.64 9.47 3.38
C LEU A 76 -13.71 8.94 2.43
N GLU A 77 -14.47 7.98 2.92
CA GLU A 77 -15.74 7.56 2.35
C GLU A 77 -16.82 7.70 3.44
N ILE A 78 -17.96 8.26 3.05
CA ILE A 78 -19.09 8.52 3.95
C ILE A 78 -20.29 7.73 3.46
N GLU A 79 -20.89 6.97 4.37
CA GLU A 79 -22.12 6.25 4.10
C GLU A 79 -23.19 6.59 5.15
N PRO A 80 -24.45 6.85 4.71
CA PRO A 80 -24.92 6.93 3.31
C PRO A 80 -24.53 8.25 2.63
N LYS A 81 -24.46 8.29 1.28
CA LYS A 81 -24.16 9.53 0.52
C LYS A 81 -25.30 10.54 0.54
N TYR A 82 -26.54 10.04 0.52
CA TYR A 82 -27.74 10.86 0.47
C TYR A 82 -28.70 10.48 1.59
N MET A 83 -29.50 11.46 2.00
CA MET A 83 -30.30 11.41 3.20
C MET A 83 -31.63 12.12 3.02
N ASN A 84 -32.72 11.50 3.48
CA ASN A 84 -34.03 12.16 3.49
C ASN A 84 -34.16 13.01 4.76
N VAL A 85 -34.25 14.33 4.59
CA VAL A 85 -34.41 15.30 5.67
C VAL A 85 -35.75 16.01 5.53
N ARG A 86 -36.44 16.22 6.66
CA ARG A 86 -37.71 16.94 6.69
C ARG A 86 -37.47 18.44 6.92
N ASP A 87 -38.03 19.29 6.07
CA ASP A 87 -37.94 20.75 6.21
C ASP A 87 -39.01 21.33 7.18
N GLN A 88 -39.02 22.66 7.31
CA GLN A 88 -39.97 23.40 8.16
C GLN A 88 -41.44 23.23 7.73
N ASN A 89 -41.68 22.93 6.45
CA ASN A 89 -43.00 22.71 5.86
C ASN A 89 -43.41 21.23 5.89
N HIS A 90 -42.65 20.38 6.58
CA HIS A 90 -42.86 18.92 6.67
C HIS A 90 -42.63 18.15 5.36
N VAL A 91 -41.99 18.77 4.37
CA VAL A 91 -41.63 18.14 3.10
C VAL A 91 -40.33 17.37 3.28
N MET A 92 -40.26 16.15 2.72
CA MET A 92 -39.05 15.33 2.70
C MET A 92 -38.18 15.69 1.49
N HIS A 93 -36.92 16.01 1.74
CA HIS A 93 -35.91 16.31 0.72
C HIS A 93 -34.79 15.29 0.77
N CYS A 94 -34.34 14.84 -0.39
CA CYS A 94 -33.11 14.06 -0.51
C CYS A 94 -31.92 15.03 -0.54
N THR A 95 -31.14 15.03 0.53
CA THR A 95 -30.01 15.95 0.76
C THR A 95 -28.71 15.16 0.79
N ASP A 96 -27.65 15.72 0.19
CA ASP A 96 -26.30 15.17 0.31
C ASP A 96 -25.84 15.24 1.77
N ILE A 97 -25.29 14.14 2.29
CA ILE A 97 -24.83 14.05 3.67
C ILE A 97 -23.77 15.10 4.02
N LEU A 98 -22.95 15.51 3.06
CA LEU A 98 -21.92 16.53 3.26
C LEU A 98 -22.49 17.89 3.60
N GLN A 99 -23.72 18.19 3.16
CA GLN A 99 -24.40 19.43 3.51
C GLN A 99 -24.89 19.43 4.96
N LEU A 100 -25.05 18.25 5.55
CA LEU A 100 -25.52 18.07 6.93
C LEU A 100 -24.36 17.95 7.92
N ILE A 101 -23.17 17.54 7.45
CA ILE A 101 -22.00 17.37 8.29
C ILE A 101 -21.43 18.74 8.68
N ASP A 102 -21.15 18.91 9.97
CA ASP A 102 -20.46 20.08 10.48
C ASP A 102 -19.05 20.18 9.87
N PRO A 103 -18.70 21.28 9.18
CA PRO A 103 -17.41 21.40 8.50
C PRO A 103 -16.21 21.28 9.44
N CYS A 104 -16.32 21.78 10.68
CA CYS A 104 -15.24 21.70 11.66
C CYS A 104 -15.03 20.26 12.13
N GLN A 105 -16.09 19.50 12.38
CA GLN A 105 -16.01 18.08 12.72
C GLN A 105 -15.46 17.26 11.55
N PHE A 106 -15.85 17.60 10.32
CA PHE A 106 -15.32 16.95 9.13
C PHE A 106 -13.81 17.13 8.99
N GLN A 107 -13.31 18.36 9.16
CA GLN A 107 -11.87 18.62 9.14
C GLN A 107 -11.12 17.88 10.26
N ARG A 108 -11.71 17.77 11.46
CA ARG A 108 -11.15 16.94 12.53
C ARG A 108 -11.05 15.48 12.12
N MET A 109 -12.10 14.93 11.49
CA MET A 109 -12.07 13.56 11.00
C MET A 109 -11.05 13.34 9.89
N LYS A 110 -10.83 14.31 9.01
CA LYS A 110 -9.73 14.25 8.03
C LYS A 110 -8.38 14.15 8.73
N LYS A 111 -8.15 14.92 9.80
CA LYS A 111 -6.90 14.84 10.59
C LYS A 111 -6.76 13.47 11.28
N VAL A 112 -7.84 12.92 11.84
CA VAL A 112 -7.85 11.57 12.41
C VAL A 112 -7.51 10.52 11.35
N GLY A 113 -8.16 10.58 10.19
CA GLY A 113 -7.87 9.69 9.07
C GLY A 113 -6.41 9.78 8.64
N LYS A 114 -5.85 10.99 8.55
CA LYS A 114 -4.46 11.21 8.17
C LYS A 114 -3.50 10.54 9.16
N ASN A 115 -3.70 10.81 10.44
CA ASN A 115 -2.87 10.22 11.50
C ASN A 115 -2.99 8.69 11.50
N GLN A 116 -4.19 8.14 11.32
CA GLN A 116 -4.40 6.69 11.26
C GLN A 116 -3.68 6.07 10.06
N THR A 117 -3.75 6.71 8.87
CA THR A 117 -3.00 6.27 7.69
C THR A 117 -1.49 6.31 7.93
N GLU A 118 -0.97 7.40 8.52
CA GLU A 118 0.46 7.52 8.83
C GLU A 118 0.92 6.42 9.80
N ILE A 119 0.18 6.19 10.89
CA ILE A 119 0.47 5.13 11.85
C ILE A 119 0.43 3.75 11.19
N GLN A 120 -0.60 3.47 10.38
CA GLN A 120 -0.76 2.21 9.68
C GLN A 120 0.41 1.95 8.73
N LEU A 121 0.80 2.93 7.92
CA LEU A 121 1.92 2.79 6.98
C LEU A 121 3.27 2.60 7.69
N SER A 122 3.49 3.32 8.80
CA SER A 122 4.67 3.14 9.64
C SER A 122 4.72 1.74 10.25
N LEU A 123 3.60 1.25 10.81
CA LEU A 123 3.53 -0.06 11.43
C LEU A 123 3.70 -1.19 10.40
N LEU A 124 3.10 -1.07 9.21
CA LEU A 124 3.32 -2.02 8.10
C LEU A 124 4.79 -2.10 7.70
N THR A 125 5.50 -0.96 7.70
CA THR A 125 6.93 -0.92 7.39
C THR A 125 7.75 -1.63 8.46
N GLU A 126 7.52 -1.30 9.73
CA GLU A 126 8.21 -1.93 10.85
C GLU A 126 7.98 -3.45 10.88
N LEU A 127 6.73 -3.90 10.70
CA LEU A 127 6.41 -5.33 10.68
C LEU A 127 7.15 -6.05 9.55
N LEU A 128 7.26 -5.46 8.36
CA LEU A 128 8.05 -6.05 7.26
C LEU A 128 9.53 -6.18 7.65
N GLU A 129 10.13 -5.13 8.22
CA GLU A 129 11.53 -5.17 8.66
C GLU A 129 11.76 -6.24 9.74
N GLN A 130 10.81 -6.39 10.67
CA GLN A 130 10.85 -7.45 11.69
C GLN A 130 10.73 -8.85 11.07
N LEU A 131 9.88 -9.02 10.06
CA LEU A 131 9.72 -10.29 9.34
C LEU A 131 10.97 -10.64 8.53
N GLU A 132 11.56 -9.69 7.81
CA GLU A 132 12.80 -9.90 7.06
C GLU A 132 13.99 -10.23 7.98
N ARG A 133 14.12 -9.49 9.08
CA ARG A 133 15.16 -9.75 10.08
C ARG A 133 14.95 -11.10 10.75
N GLY A 134 13.73 -11.39 11.19
CA GLY A 134 13.39 -12.66 11.82
C GLY A 134 13.60 -13.86 10.90
N ARG A 135 13.31 -13.71 9.61
CA ARG A 135 13.67 -14.71 8.60
C ARG A 135 15.18 -14.98 8.57
N LYS A 136 16.01 -13.93 8.49
CA LYS A 136 17.48 -14.08 8.46
C LYS A 136 18.00 -14.76 9.72
N GLU A 137 17.47 -14.41 10.88
CA GLU A 137 17.82 -15.05 12.16
C GLU A 137 17.45 -16.54 12.17
N LEU A 138 16.23 -16.90 11.74
CA LEU A 138 15.81 -18.30 11.67
C LEU A 138 16.62 -19.13 10.65
N SER A 139 16.94 -18.55 9.49
CA SER A 139 17.86 -19.16 8.52
C SER A 139 19.23 -19.41 9.14
N PHE A 140 19.78 -18.44 9.89
CA PHE A 140 21.06 -18.60 10.57
C PHE A 140 21.06 -19.79 11.55
N TYR A 141 20.02 -19.92 12.38
CA TYR A 141 19.91 -21.06 13.31
C TYR A 141 19.92 -22.41 12.60
N VAL A 142 19.27 -22.52 11.44
CA VAL A 142 19.13 -23.78 10.70
C VAL A 142 20.36 -24.11 9.84
N GLU A 143 21.05 -23.09 9.33
CA GLU A 143 22.15 -23.25 8.38
C GLU A 143 23.51 -23.27 9.06
N THR A 144 23.66 -22.59 10.20
CA THR A 144 24.97 -22.31 10.81
C THR A 144 25.18 -22.96 12.18
N CYS A 145 24.12 -23.16 12.98
CA CYS A 145 24.27 -23.79 14.29
C CYS A 145 24.49 -25.29 14.18
N ASP A 146 25.41 -25.83 14.99
CA ASP A 146 25.49 -27.26 15.21
C ASP A 146 24.25 -27.77 15.98
N VAL A 147 24.10 -29.10 16.03
CA VAL A 147 22.96 -29.79 16.64
C VAL A 147 22.75 -29.37 18.10
N VAL A 148 23.82 -29.32 18.88
CA VAL A 148 23.75 -29.05 20.31
C VAL A 148 23.32 -27.61 20.53
N THR A 149 23.95 -26.67 19.80
CA THR A 149 23.62 -25.25 19.86
C THR A 149 22.16 -25.03 19.45
N PHE A 150 21.70 -25.60 18.34
CA PHE A 150 20.32 -25.47 17.86
C PHE A 150 19.29 -26.02 18.85
N LEU A 151 19.54 -27.20 19.43
CA LEU A 151 18.63 -27.80 20.40
C LEU A 151 18.57 -27.00 21.70
N SER A 152 19.70 -26.43 22.13
CA SER A 152 19.78 -25.61 23.35
C SER A 152 19.06 -24.28 23.22
N CYS A 153 18.99 -23.69 22.02
CA CYS A 153 18.29 -22.44 21.76
C CYS A 153 16.84 -22.63 21.27
N TRP A 154 16.32 -23.85 21.31
CA TRP A 154 15.02 -24.17 20.72
C TRP A 154 13.86 -23.33 21.27
N ASP A 155 13.85 -23.01 22.56
CA ASP A 155 12.79 -22.20 23.16
C ASP A 155 12.79 -20.78 22.58
N LEU A 156 13.97 -20.20 22.34
CA LEU A 156 14.13 -18.93 21.66
C LEU A 156 13.66 -18.99 20.20
N VAL A 157 14.01 -20.07 19.49
CA VAL A 157 13.54 -20.32 18.11
C VAL A 157 12.01 -20.41 18.07
N THR A 158 11.41 -21.13 19.02
CA THR A 158 9.95 -21.31 19.11
C THR A 158 9.23 -19.99 19.44
N GLN A 159 9.77 -19.21 20.37
CA GLN A 159 9.26 -17.87 20.68
C GLN A 159 9.34 -16.96 19.46
N LYS A 160 10.45 -17.02 18.71
CA LYS A 160 10.63 -16.24 17.48
C LYS A 160 9.63 -16.64 16.40
N LEU A 161 9.43 -17.94 16.16
CA LEU A 161 8.43 -18.44 15.21
C LEU A 161 7.03 -17.92 15.54
N SER A 162 6.63 -18.04 16.81
CA SER A 162 5.32 -17.57 17.28
C SER A 162 5.14 -16.07 17.06
N LYS A 163 6.16 -15.27 17.43
CA LYS A 163 6.14 -13.82 17.24
C LYS A 163 6.09 -13.40 15.78
N LEU A 164 6.84 -14.08 14.90
CA LEU A 164 6.83 -13.80 13.47
C LEU A 164 5.50 -14.20 12.82
N SER A 165 4.86 -15.27 13.29
CA SER A 165 3.51 -15.61 12.87
C SER A 165 2.50 -14.52 13.25
N GLU A 166 2.54 -14.03 14.49
CA GLU A 166 1.69 -12.92 14.94
C GLU A 166 1.91 -11.64 14.11
N TYR A 167 3.18 -11.32 13.82
CA TYR A 167 3.53 -10.18 12.97
C TYR A 167 3.00 -10.32 11.55
N LEU A 168 3.09 -11.52 10.98
CA LEU A 168 2.57 -11.81 9.65
C LEU A 168 1.05 -11.65 9.61
N GLU A 169 0.31 -12.22 10.56
CA GLU A 169 -1.14 -12.08 10.65
C GLU A 169 -1.57 -10.62 10.86
N THR A 170 -0.88 -9.91 11.75
CA THR A 170 -1.12 -8.48 11.98
C THR A 170 -0.91 -7.69 10.69
N LEU A 171 0.18 -7.94 9.97
CA LEU A 171 0.47 -7.29 8.69
C LEU A 171 -0.62 -7.57 7.66
N LEU A 172 -1.05 -8.84 7.51
CA LEU A 172 -2.10 -9.22 6.56
C LEU A 172 -3.43 -8.51 6.87
N SER A 173 -3.82 -8.44 8.15
CA SER A 173 -5.06 -7.80 8.57
C SER A 173 -5.11 -6.29 8.30
N MET A 174 -3.94 -5.64 8.20
CA MET A 174 -3.81 -4.20 8.02
C MET A 174 -3.52 -3.78 6.57
N GLN A 175 -3.56 -4.68 5.59
CA GLN A 175 -3.31 -4.29 4.18
C GLN A 175 -4.44 -3.45 3.58
N VAL A 176 -5.65 -3.53 4.13
CA VAL A 176 -6.80 -2.74 3.70
C VAL A 176 -7.05 -1.67 4.77
N PRO A 177 -7.16 -0.38 4.41
CA PRO A 177 -7.54 0.64 5.37
C PRO A 177 -8.90 0.32 6.00
N GLY A 178 -8.94 0.41 7.32
CA GLY A 178 -10.13 0.08 8.09
C GLY A 178 -11.14 1.22 8.20
N LYS A 179 -12.21 0.95 8.94
CA LYS A 179 -13.19 1.96 9.37
C LYS A 179 -12.53 2.98 10.29
N LEU A 180 -12.99 4.23 10.23
CA LEU A 180 -12.61 5.25 11.20
C LEU A 180 -13.56 5.20 12.37
N TYR A 181 -13.01 5.18 13.58
CA TYR A 181 -13.82 5.29 14.78
C TYR A 181 -14.26 6.73 15.01
N VAL A 182 -15.58 6.96 14.91
CA VAL A 182 -16.19 8.28 15.05
C VAL A 182 -16.63 8.48 16.50
N LYS A 183 -15.80 9.15 17.31
CA LYS A 183 -16.14 9.50 18.71
C LYS A 183 -17.17 10.62 18.82
N HIS A 184 -17.22 11.52 17.86
CA HIS A 184 -18.03 12.73 17.91
C HIS A 184 -19.08 12.72 16.81
N ARG A 185 -20.30 13.20 17.11
CA ARG A 185 -21.37 13.31 16.12
C ARG A 185 -20.92 14.24 14.99
N LEU A 186 -20.98 13.75 13.75
CA LEU A 186 -20.59 14.50 12.55
C LEU A 186 -21.64 15.54 12.15
N VAL A 187 -22.88 15.34 12.57
CA VAL A 187 -24.02 16.21 12.26
C VAL A 187 -24.49 16.89 13.54
N SER A 188 -24.76 18.19 13.46
CA SER A 188 -25.32 18.98 14.56
C SER A 188 -26.81 18.69 14.73
N HIS A 189 -27.28 18.66 15.98
CA HIS A 189 -28.71 18.48 16.29
C HIS A 189 -29.59 19.64 15.86
N ALA A 190 -29.01 20.84 15.69
CA ALA A 190 -29.74 22.04 15.34
C ALA A 190 -30.47 21.89 13.99
N ASP A 191 -29.91 21.09 13.09
CA ASP A 191 -30.38 20.96 11.70
C ASP A 191 -31.38 19.81 11.50
N LEU A 192 -31.63 18.99 12.53
CA LEU A 192 -32.50 17.81 12.45
C LEU A 192 -33.62 17.92 13.49
N ARG A 193 -34.65 18.72 13.18
CA ARG A 193 -35.86 18.87 14.01
C ARG A 193 -36.67 17.57 14.02
N GLY A 194 -36.34 16.66 14.94
CA GLY A 194 -37.17 15.51 15.31
C GLY A 194 -36.92 14.21 14.54
N THR A 195 -36.06 14.21 13.52
CA THR A 195 -35.60 12.98 12.86
C THR A 195 -34.46 12.33 13.65
N ARG A 196 -34.56 11.01 13.90
CA ARG A 196 -33.50 10.22 14.55
C ARG A 196 -32.22 10.37 13.72
N LEU A 197 -31.12 10.75 14.37
CA LEU A 197 -29.82 10.84 13.72
C LEU A 197 -29.49 9.51 13.03
N PRO A 198 -29.15 9.55 11.74
CA PRO A 198 -28.69 8.37 11.01
C PRO A 198 -27.36 7.85 11.56
N SER A 199 -27.13 6.55 11.40
CA SER A 199 -25.81 5.96 11.64
C SER A 199 -24.89 6.29 10.47
N ILE A 200 -24.15 7.40 10.57
CA ILE A 200 -23.13 7.78 9.57
C ILE A 200 -21.88 6.95 9.80
N GLN A 201 -21.43 6.24 8.77
CA GLN A 201 -20.16 5.52 8.79
C GLN A 201 -19.10 6.33 8.03
N LEU A 202 -17.90 6.38 8.61
CA LEU A 202 -16.71 6.89 7.96
C LEU A 202 -15.69 5.77 7.80
N SER A 203 -15.19 5.58 6.60
CA SER A 203 -14.11 4.65 6.27
C SER A 203 -12.99 5.38 5.53
N LEU A 204 -11.80 4.78 5.56
CA LEU A 204 -10.73 5.16 4.65
C LEU A 204 -10.80 4.25 3.42
N CYS A 205 -10.70 4.85 2.23
CA CYS A 205 -10.51 4.11 1.00
C CYS A 205 -9.16 4.47 0.38
N THR A 206 -8.50 3.46 -0.20
CA THR A 206 -7.23 3.62 -0.91
C THR A 206 -7.48 3.67 -2.40
N LYS A 207 -6.80 4.57 -3.09
CA LYS A 207 -6.67 4.58 -4.55
C LYS A 207 -5.20 4.42 -4.95
N MET A 208 -4.93 3.46 -5.84
CA MET A 208 -3.57 3.08 -6.23
C MET A 208 -2.83 4.21 -6.95
N PRO A 209 -1.51 4.40 -6.80
CA PRO A 209 -0.81 5.48 -7.49
C PRO A 209 -1.03 5.47 -9.02
N LEU A 210 -1.06 6.67 -9.61
CA LEU A 210 -1.00 6.83 -11.06
C LEU A 210 0.47 6.77 -11.48
N ILE A 211 0.80 5.87 -12.41
CA ILE A 211 2.18 5.64 -12.85
C ILE A 211 2.25 5.84 -14.35
N PHE A 212 3.19 6.67 -14.82
CA PHE A 212 3.43 6.86 -16.25
C PHE A 212 3.93 5.56 -16.89
N ASP A 213 3.30 5.20 -18.00
CA ASP A 213 3.83 4.21 -18.91
C ASP A 213 5.01 4.83 -19.66
N ARG A 214 6.23 4.48 -19.24
CA ARG A 214 7.47 5.00 -19.83
C ARG A 214 7.70 4.52 -21.26
N LYS A 215 7.02 3.46 -21.71
CA LYS A 215 7.14 2.93 -23.07
C LYS A 215 6.15 3.62 -24.01
N GLU A 216 4.96 3.95 -23.53
CA GLU A 216 3.92 4.59 -24.33
C GLU A 216 3.86 6.12 -24.19
N SER A 217 4.62 6.69 -23.24
CA SER A 217 4.80 8.14 -23.10
C SER A 217 6.04 8.60 -23.86
N PHE A 218 5.87 9.53 -24.80
CA PHE A 218 6.96 10.04 -25.63
C PHE A 218 6.69 11.48 -26.10
N ALA A 219 7.77 12.21 -26.42
CA ALA A 219 7.68 13.55 -26.99
C ALA A 219 8.02 13.55 -28.48
N HIS A 220 7.28 14.35 -29.24
CA HIS A 220 7.57 14.73 -30.60
C HIS A 220 8.15 16.15 -30.66
N LYS A 221 8.22 16.73 -31.85
CA LYS A 221 8.74 18.08 -32.12
C LYS A 221 8.08 19.17 -31.26
N ASN A 222 6.75 19.21 -31.21
CA ASN A 222 5.99 20.28 -30.56
C ASN A 222 4.82 19.77 -29.69
N TRP A 223 4.81 18.47 -29.38
CA TRP A 223 3.78 17.85 -28.56
C TRP A 223 4.34 16.63 -27.84
N ALA A 224 3.65 16.14 -26.81
CA ALA A 224 3.98 14.90 -26.12
C ALA A 224 2.72 14.05 -25.93
N LYS A 225 2.86 12.73 -26.14
CA LYS A 225 1.88 11.73 -25.71
C LYS A 225 2.27 11.28 -24.31
N LEU A 226 1.32 11.25 -23.40
CA LEU A 226 1.49 10.72 -22.06
C LEU A 226 0.43 9.67 -21.82
N LYS A 227 0.84 8.53 -21.28
CA LYS A 227 -0.05 7.46 -20.84
C LYS A 227 0.32 7.06 -19.42
N TRP A 228 -0.66 6.73 -18.61
CA TRP A 228 -0.46 6.22 -17.27
C TRP A 228 -1.44 5.10 -16.95
N PHE A 229 -1.15 4.35 -15.89
CA PHE A 229 -1.98 3.26 -15.42
C PHE A 229 -2.05 3.23 -13.90
N THR A 230 -3.01 2.46 -13.39
CA THR A 230 -3.09 2.02 -12.00
C THR A 230 -2.94 0.50 -11.98
N ASP A 231 -2.36 -0.04 -10.90
CA ASP A 231 -2.06 -1.47 -10.80
C ASP A 231 -3.31 -2.37 -10.90
N ASN A 232 -4.48 -1.86 -10.47
CA ASN A 232 -5.73 -2.62 -10.38
C ASN A 232 -6.82 -2.20 -11.38
N GLN A 233 -6.51 -1.44 -12.44
CA GLN A 233 -7.50 -0.98 -13.42
C GLN A 233 -8.73 -0.30 -12.76
N GLU A 234 -8.47 0.58 -11.79
CA GLU A 234 -9.52 1.42 -11.18
C GLU A 234 -10.27 2.22 -12.26
N SER A 235 -11.55 2.50 -12.03
CA SER A 235 -12.46 3.10 -13.02
C SER A 235 -11.84 4.33 -13.70
N HIS A 236 -11.80 4.32 -15.04
CA HIS A 236 -11.13 5.33 -15.86
C HIS A 236 -11.74 6.74 -15.82
N LEU A 237 -12.79 6.98 -15.03
CA LEU A 237 -13.56 8.23 -15.03
C LEU A 237 -13.12 9.23 -13.94
N GLU A 238 -11.99 8.99 -13.27
CA GLU A 238 -11.50 9.89 -12.23
C GLU A 238 -10.81 11.12 -12.81
N GLN A 239 -11.18 12.31 -12.29
CA GLN A 239 -10.53 13.57 -12.63
C GLN A 239 -9.12 13.60 -12.03
N CYS A 240 -8.12 13.67 -12.89
CA CYS A 240 -6.71 13.78 -12.55
C CYS A 240 -6.17 15.13 -13.03
N GLU A 241 -5.03 15.54 -12.47
CA GLU A 241 -4.32 16.74 -12.84
C GLU A 241 -2.97 16.36 -13.43
N LEU A 242 -2.76 16.74 -14.69
CA LEU A 242 -1.47 16.68 -15.34
C LEU A 242 -0.80 18.06 -15.24
N CYS A 243 0.31 18.11 -14.54
CA CYS A 243 1.17 19.29 -14.45
C CYS A 243 2.38 19.10 -15.37
N PHE A 244 2.82 20.14 -16.06
CA PHE A 244 4.08 20.09 -16.76
C PHE A 244 4.85 21.40 -16.66
N THR A 245 6.16 21.28 -16.54
CA THR A 245 7.08 22.40 -16.35
C THR A 245 8.25 22.26 -17.31
N LEU A 246 8.56 23.35 -18.02
CA LEU A 246 9.76 23.44 -18.83
C LEU A 246 11.02 23.42 -17.93
N LEU A 247 11.95 22.51 -18.20
CA LEU A 247 13.25 22.47 -17.55
C LEU A 247 14.22 23.41 -18.28
N THR A 248 14.80 24.36 -17.56
CA THR A 248 15.79 25.31 -18.11
C THR A 248 17.20 24.87 -17.74
N ASN A 249 18.10 24.83 -18.73
CA ASN A 249 19.51 24.51 -18.53
C ASN A 249 20.27 25.74 -18.00
N GLY A 250 20.02 26.14 -16.75
CA GLY A 250 20.87 27.06 -15.98
C GLY A 250 21.06 28.50 -16.49
N SER A 251 20.65 28.84 -17.71
CA SER A 251 20.69 30.20 -18.24
C SER A 251 19.47 30.98 -17.78
N GLN A 252 19.70 31.92 -16.85
CA GLN A 252 18.72 32.67 -16.06
C GLN A 252 17.82 33.65 -16.86
N THR A 253 17.03 33.20 -17.84
CA THR A 253 16.12 34.15 -18.52
C THR A 253 14.75 33.60 -18.89
N GLU A 254 14.51 32.30 -18.75
CA GLU A 254 13.18 31.73 -18.96
C GLU A 254 12.60 31.30 -17.61
N VAL A 255 11.67 32.09 -17.09
CA VAL A 255 10.80 31.65 -16.00
C VAL A 255 10.09 30.38 -16.48
N GLY A 256 10.20 29.30 -15.72
CA GLY A 256 9.67 27.99 -16.08
C GLY A 256 8.19 28.08 -16.45
N TYR A 257 7.88 27.85 -17.73
CA TYR A 257 6.50 27.75 -18.19
C TYR A 257 5.90 26.47 -17.58
N GLY A 258 5.00 26.68 -16.61
CA GLY A 258 4.25 25.62 -15.94
C GLY A 258 2.78 25.70 -16.31
N ARG A 259 2.15 24.58 -16.67
CA ARG A 259 0.70 24.51 -16.90
C ARG A 259 0.13 23.28 -16.20
N VAL A 260 -1.09 23.44 -15.68
CA VAL A 260 -1.91 22.36 -15.14
C VAL A 260 -3.08 22.12 -16.09
N GLN A 261 -3.38 20.86 -16.36
CA GLN A 261 -4.51 20.44 -17.18
C GLN A 261 -5.28 19.33 -16.47
N GLU A 262 -6.60 19.49 -16.38
CA GLU A 262 -7.48 18.42 -15.90
C GLU A 262 -7.68 17.38 -16.99
N VAL A 263 -7.60 16.11 -16.61
CA VAL A 263 -7.68 14.96 -17.51
C VAL A 263 -8.54 13.87 -16.87
N THR A 264 -9.46 13.30 -17.66
CA THR A 264 -10.39 12.24 -17.24
C THR A 264 -10.15 10.93 -17.99
N SER A 265 -9.05 10.85 -18.73
CA SER A 265 -8.61 9.66 -19.46
C SER A 265 -7.22 9.26 -18.97
N ASN A 266 -6.84 8.00 -19.16
CA ASN A 266 -5.50 7.50 -18.83
C ASN A 266 -4.42 7.90 -19.87
N THR A 267 -4.80 8.67 -20.89
CA THR A 267 -3.92 9.17 -21.94
C THR A 267 -4.20 10.65 -22.18
N CYS A 268 -3.15 11.45 -22.38
CA CYS A 268 -3.24 12.87 -22.71
C CYS A 268 -2.21 13.26 -23.78
N ILE A 269 -2.60 14.18 -24.66
CA ILE A 269 -1.72 14.80 -25.65
C ILE A 269 -1.53 16.27 -25.25
N VAL A 270 -0.30 16.63 -24.92
CA VAL A 270 0.08 18.01 -24.62
C VAL A 270 0.65 18.63 -25.89
N GLN A 271 0.01 19.68 -26.40
CA GLN A 271 0.44 20.41 -27.60
C GLN A 271 1.14 21.72 -27.25
N GLY A 272 1.81 22.33 -28.24
CA GLY A 272 2.43 23.65 -28.10
C GLY A 272 3.73 23.65 -27.30
N LEU A 273 4.42 22.51 -27.23
CA LEU A 273 5.74 22.40 -26.63
C LEU A 273 6.79 23.00 -27.57
N GLN A 274 7.84 23.59 -27.00
CA GLN A 274 8.96 24.13 -27.76
C GLN A 274 9.86 22.98 -28.23
N PRO A 275 10.30 22.94 -29.50
CA PRO A 275 11.24 21.96 -30.02
C PRO A 275 12.60 21.98 -29.32
N GLY A 276 13.21 20.80 -29.15
CA GLY A 276 14.53 20.64 -28.54
C GLY A 276 14.64 20.89 -27.04
N ARG A 277 13.51 21.04 -26.34
CA ARG A 277 13.43 21.37 -24.93
C ARG A 277 13.01 20.16 -24.08
N SER A 278 13.45 20.14 -22.84
CA SER A 278 13.07 19.11 -21.86
C SER A 278 11.94 19.60 -20.98
N TYR A 279 10.94 18.76 -20.76
CA TYR A 279 9.80 19.04 -19.90
C TYR A 279 9.67 17.96 -18.86
N GLU A 280 9.43 18.34 -17.61
CA GLU A 280 8.97 17.44 -16.56
C GLU A 280 7.45 17.42 -16.56
N PHE A 281 6.87 16.23 -16.65
CA PHE A 281 5.44 15.99 -16.55
C PHE A 281 5.17 15.25 -15.24
N THR A 282 4.16 15.68 -14.51
CA THR A 282 3.72 15.08 -13.25
C THR A 282 2.23 14.77 -13.32
N ILE A 283 1.85 13.54 -12.95
CA ILE A 283 0.44 13.14 -12.88
C ILE A 283 0.03 12.92 -11.42
N ARG A 284 -1.13 13.46 -11.04
CA ARG A 284 -1.72 13.25 -9.72
C ARG A 284 -3.23 13.17 -9.80
N ARG A 285 -3.86 12.57 -8.79
CA ARG A 285 -5.32 12.70 -8.61
C ARG A 285 -5.64 14.10 -8.12
N SER A 286 -6.81 14.61 -8.50
CA SER A 286 -7.30 15.91 -8.04
C SER A 286 -7.51 15.89 -6.52
N ASP A 287 -7.20 17.00 -5.87
CA ASP A 287 -7.34 17.16 -4.41
C ASP A 287 -8.80 17.41 -4.04
N THR A 288 -9.61 16.34 -4.08
CA THR A 288 -11.00 16.43 -3.65
C THR A 288 -11.10 16.75 -2.17
N HIS A 289 -12.22 17.32 -1.74
CA HIS A 289 -12.47 17.63 -0.32
C HIS A 289 -12.40 16.39 0.58
N MET A 290 -12.55 15.19 0.02
CA MET A 290 -12.43 13.89 0.70
C MET A 290 -10.99 13.41 0.89
N LEU A 291 -10.00 14.01 0.23
CA LEU A 291 -8.59 13.59 0.32
C LEU A 291 -8.05 13.78 1.75
N VAL A 292 -7.44 12.73 2.28
CA VAL A 292 -6.89 12.67 3.64
C VAL A 292 -5.37 12.66 3.63
N PHE A 293 -4.79 11.79 2.80
CA PHE A 293 -3.35 11.59 2.75
C PHE A 293 -2.91 11.30 1.31
N LYS A 294 -1.85 12.00 0.90
CA LYS A 294 -1.05 11.71 -0.28
C LYS A 294 0.40 12.07 0.03
N LYS A 295 1.34 11.24 -0.40
CA LYS A 295 2.78 11.50 -0.22
C LYS A 295 3.56 11.46 -1.54
N TRP A 296 2.96 10.94 -2.60
CA TRP A 296 3.67 10.60 -3.83
C TRP A 296 2.90 11.01 -5.09
N HIS A 297 3.66 11.32 -6.13
CA HIS A 297 3.22 11.53 -7.51
C HIS A 297 4.28 10.96 -8.45
N ASP A 298 3.89 10.51 -9.64
CA ASP A 298 4.87 10.10 -10.65
C ASP A 298 5.28 11.31 -11.48
N SER A 299 6.55 11.35 -11.87
CA SER A 299 7.05 12.30 -12.86
C SER A 299 7.89 11.64 -13.95
N ILE A 300 7.75 12.14 -15.17
CA ILE A 300 8.53 11.72 -16.33
C ILE A 300 9.12 12.95 -17.02
N ILE A 301 10.39 12.87 -17.41
CA ILE A 301 11.04 13.92 -18.19
C ILE A 301 11.08 13.46 -19.65
N LEU A 302 10.52 14.27 -20.55
CA LEU A 302 10.57 14.02 -21.98
C LEU A 302 11.22 15.21 -22.69
N LYS A 303 12.08 14.90 -23.67
CA LYS A 303 12.73 15.91 -24.51
C LYS A 303 12.07 15.93 -25.89
N THR A 304 11.61 17.10 -26.31
CA THR A 304 11.05 17.30 -27.64
C THR A 304 12.13 17.21 -28.71
N LYS A 305 11.76 16.77 -29.91
CA LYS A 305 12.70 16.67 -31.04
C LYS A 305 13.12 18.06 -31.52
N ASN A 306 14.35 18.19 -32.03
CA ASN A 306 14.83 19.42 -32.65
C ASN A 306 14.13 19.67 -34.00
N ASN A 307 14.24 20.90 -34.51
CA ASN A 307 13.72 21.26 -35.83
C ASN A 307 14.53 20.67 -37.00
N ALA A 308 15.73 20.16 -36.76
CA ALA A 308 16.62 19.65 -37.80
C ALA A 308 16.53 18.13 -37.89
N VAL A 309 16.55 17.63 -39.12
CA VAL A 309 16.52 16.24 -39.60
C VAL A 309 15.11 15.70 -39.97
N GLU A 310 14.53 16.25 -41.05
CA GLU A 310 13.66 15.51 -41.99
C GLU A 310 13.96 15.83 -43.48
N ASP A 311 15.05 16.54 -43.83
CA ASP A 311 15.39 16.94 -45.22
C ASP A 311 16.69 16.30 -45.76
N MET A 312 16.98 15.04 -45.43
CA MET A 312 18.13 14.34 -46.03
C MET A 312 17.88 12.85 -46.35
N ASP A 313 16.67 12.54 -46.81
CA ASP A 313 16.44 11.28 -47.54
C ASP A 313 15.52 11.58 -48.74
N GLY A 314 16.13 12.06 -49.83
CA GLY A 314 15.39 12.38 -51.04
C GLY A 314 16.20 13.08 -52.13
N SER A 315 17.49 12.75 -52.33
CA SER A 315 18.17 13.11 -53.59
C SER A 315 19.52 12.39 -53.73
N ALA A 316 19.49 11.16 -54.23
CA ALA A 316 20.57 10.47 -54.94
C ALA A 316 19.91 9.21 -55.58
N CYS A 317 19.87 8.95 -56.87
CA CYS A 317 20.58 9.46 -58.04
C CYS A 317 19.66 9.40 -59.27
N ALA A 318 19.81 10.34 -60.18
CA ALA A 318 19.71 10.10 -61.63
C ALA A 318 21.15 10.03 -62.17
#